data_AF-A0A967H6Q6-F1
#
_entry.id   AF-A0A967H6Q6-F1
#
_cell.length_a   1.000
_cell.length_b   1.000
_cell.length_c   1.000
_cell.angle_alpha   90.00
_cell.angle_beta   90.00
_cell.angle_gamma   90.00
#
_symmetry.space_group_name_H-M   'P 1'
#
loop_
_entity.id
_entity.type
_entity.pdbx_description
1 polymer ?
#
loop_
_entity_poly.entity_id
_entity_poly.type
_entity_poly.pdbx_seq_one_letter_code
_entity_poly.pdbx_strand_id
1 'polypeptide(L)'
;IFSFFILGASLISTQLTSPLEALRKGLKKISGGNLETTLPVKSQDEIGSLINAYNIMVYRLKDLQTDLAEAEREAAWKEMAQQVAHEIKNPLTPMKLNLQHLERQISHSDANLSTLKPKIRSLTANIIEQIESLNKIASDFSKFAKPVEQEFEPIEMNELVSQIGDLYGSERDI
;
A
#
# COMPACT_ATOMS: atom_id res chain seq x y z
N ILE A 1 -54.74 -33.43 9.19
CA ILE A 1 -53.99 -32.86 10.33
C ILE A 1 -52.48 -32.84 10.03
N PHE A 2 -51.82 -33.98 9.83
CA PHE A 2 -50.38 -34.04 9.51
C PHE A 2 -49.98 -33.23 8.26
N SER A 3 -50.74 -33.30 7.16
CA SER A 3 -50.43 -32.50 5.96
C SER A 3 -50.50 -30.98 6.20
N PHE A 4 -51.37 -30.52 7.10
CA PHE A 4 -51.49 -29.11 7.45
C PHE A 4 -50.27 -28.62 8.24
N PHE A 5 -49.76 -29.47 9.15
CA PHE A 5 -48.49 -29.22 9.85
C PHE A 5 -47.29 -29.18 8.90
N ILE A 6 -47.21 -30.10 7.93
CA ILE A 6 -46.13 -30.13 6.94
C ILE A 6 -46.15 -28.87 6.08
N LEU A 7 -47.33 -28.43 5.63
CA LEU A 7 -47.50 -27.18 4.87
C LEU A 7 -47.10 -25.96 5.69
N GLY A 8 -47.54 -25.87 6.94
CA GLY A 8 -47.16 -24.78 7.85
C GLY A 8 -45.65 -24.72 8.11
N ALA A 9 -45.02 -25.88 8.34
CA ALA A 9 -43.58 -25.96 8.52
C ALA A 9 -42.79 -25.53 7.27
N SER A 10 -43.28 -25.92 6.08
CA SER A 10 -42.68 -25.49 4.81
C SER A 10 -42.76 -23.98 4.60
N LEU A 11 -43.90 -23.36 4.95
CA LEU A 11 -44.07 -21.91 4.88
C LEU A 11 -43.13 -21.15 5.84
N ILE A 12 -43.04 -21.59 7.10
CA ILE A 12 -42.11 -20.97 8.08
C ILE A 12 -40.66 -21.13 7.61
N SER A 13 -40.30 -22.30 7.09
CA SER A 13 -38.95 -22.56 6.57
C SER A 13 -38.57 -21.60 5.45
N THR A 14 -39.49 -21.33 4.53
CA THR A 14 -39.24 -20.50 3.34
C THR A 14 -39.34 -19.00 3.60
N GLN A 15 -40.26 -18.55 4.46
CA GLN A 15 -40.44 -17.13 4.77
C GLN A 15 -39.52 -16.62 5.88
N LEU A 16 -39.11 -17.48 6.82
CA LEU A 16 -38.36 -17.06 8.00
C LEU A 16 -37.00 -17.76 8.12
N THR A 17 -36.97 -19.09 8.16
CA THR A 17 -35.73 -19.83 8.47
C THR A 17 -34.66 -19.66 7.41
N SER A 18 -35.01 -19.78 6.13
CA SER A 18 -34.05 -19.70 5.03
C SER A 18 -33.41 -18.31 4.88
N PRO A 19 -34.16 -17.19 4.89
CA PRO A 19 -33.58 -15.85 4.89
C PRO A 19 -32.66 -15.55 6.09
N LEU A 20 -33.04 -15.99 7.29
CA LEU A 20 -32.22 -15.79 8.49
C LEU A 20 -30.91 -16.58 8.41
N GLU A 21 -30.93 -17.81 7.90
CA GLU A 21 -29.72 -18.60 7.69
C GLU A 21 -28.81 -17.98 6.62
N ALA A 22 -29.39 -17.36 5.58
CA ALA A 22 -28.63 -16.61 4.59
C ALA A 22 -27.94 -15.37 5.20
N LEU A 23 -28.66 -14.60 6.03
CA LEU A 23 -28.08 -13.48 6.79
C LEU A 23 -26.96 -13.94 7.72
N ARG A 24 -27.16 -15.03 8.48
CA ARG A 24 -26.15 -15.60 9.36
C ARG A 24 -24.87 -15.96 8.59
N LYS A 25 -25.01 -16.62 7.43
CA LYS A 25 -23.88 -16.95 6.56
C LYS A 25 -23.20 -15.69 6.00
N GLY A 26 -23.98 -14.69 5.59
CA GLY A 26 -23.47 -13.40 5.11
C GLY A 26 -22.65 -12.67 6.18
N LEU A 27 -23.18 -12.55 7.39
CA LEU A 27 -22.46 -11.95 8.53
C LEU A 27 -21.17 -12.71 8.86
N LYS A 28 -21.18 -14.05 8.80
CA LYS A 28 -19.96 -14.85 8.99
C LYS A 28 -18.89 -14.55 7.92
N LYS A 29 -19.29 -14.30 6.68
CA LYS A 29 -18.35 -13.91 5.61
C LYS A 29 -17.77 -12.51 5.84
N ILE A 30 -18.59 -11.55 6.28
CA ILE A 30 -18.12 -10.20 6.65
C ILE A 30 -17.12 -10.28 7.81
N SER A 31 -17.38 -11.10 8.85
CA SER A 31 -16.43 -11.28 9.95
C SER A 31 -15.10 -11.91 9.51
N GLY A 32 -15.09 -12.59 8.36
CA GLY A 32 -13.87 -13.10 7.72
C GLY A 32 -13.23 -12.12 6.73
N GLY A 33 -13.69 -10.87 6.68
CA GLY A 33 -13.15 -9.81 5.80
C GLY A 33 -13.74 -9.78 4.38
N ASN A 34 -14.71 -10.64 4.05
CA ASN A 34 -15.31 -10.65 2.71
C ASN A 34 -16.50 -9.68 2.63
N LEU A 35 -16.29 -8.54 1.97
CA LEU A 35 -17.29 -7.48 1.75
C LEU A 35 -17.97 -7.57 0.38
N GLU A 36 -17.72 -8.60 -0.43
CA GLU A 36 -18.39 -8.82 -1.73
C GLU A 36 -19.70 -9.61 -1.57
N THR A 37 -20.29 -9.55 -0.37
CA THR A 37 -21.45 -10.37 -0.01
C THR A 37 -22.72 -9.55 -0.08
N THR A 38 -23.53 -9.79 -1.11
CA THR A 38 -24.88 -9.23 -1.21
C THR A 38 -25.91 -10.35 -1.13
N LEU A 39 -27.07 -10.01 -0.57
CA LEU A 39 -28.20 -10.93 -0.47
C LEU A 39 -29.38 -10.38 -1.28
N PRO A 40 -30.04 -11.21 -2.10
CA PRO A 40 -31.20 -10.77 -2.88
C PRO A 40 -32.38 -10.48 -1.94
N VAL A 41 -33.03 -9.33 -2.14
CA VAL A 41 -34.26 -8.97 -1.43
C VAL A 41 -35.44 -9.67 -2.12
N LYS A 42 -35.96 -10.72 -1.49
CA LYS A 42 -37.06 -11.55 -2.04
C LYS A 42 -38.42 -11.29 -1.41
N SER A 43 -38.46 -10.62 -0.26
CA SER A 43 -39.69 -10.31 0.48
C SER A 43 -39.83 -8.80 0.66
N GLN A 44 -41.07 -8.33 0.84
CA GLN A 44 -41.41 -6.91 1.10
C GLN A 44 -41.80 -6.67 2.56
N ASP A 45 -41.47 -7.61 3.45
CA ASP A 45 -41.74 -7.58 4.88
C ASP A 45 -40.51 -7.08 5.68
N GLU A 46 -40.54 -7.25 7.00
CA GLU A 46 -39.44 -6.93 7.90
C GLU A 46 -38.15 -7.70 7.58
N ILE A 47 -38.27 -8.92 7.05
CA ILE A 47 -37.11 -9.72 6.61
C ILE A 47 -36.48 -9.09 5.37
N GLY A 48 -37.29 -8.66 4.42
CA GLY A 48 -36.85 -7.86 3.27
C GLY A 48 -36.12 -6.58 3.70
N SER A 49 -36.69 -5.85 4.66
CA SER A 49 -36.07 -4.65 5.24
C SER A 49 -34.73 -4.94 5.92
N LEU A 50 -34.62 -6.06 6.64
CA LEU A 50 -33.38 -6.48 7.31
C LEU A 50 -32.28 -6.83 6.28
N ILE A 51 -32.65 -7.53 5.20
CA ILE A 51 -31.72 -7.82 4.10
C ILE A 51 -31.23 -6.53 3.44
N ASN A 52 -32.13 -5.56 3.23
CA ASN A 52 -31.75 -4.27 2.68
C ASN A 52 -30.76 -3.52 3.60
N ALA A 53 -31.05 -3.47 4.91
CA ALA A 53 -30.15 -2.87 5.89
C ALA A 53 -28.77 -3.56 5.92
N TYR A 54 -28.74 -4.91 5.82
CA TYR A 54 -27.52 -5.69 5.68
C TYR A 54 -26.72 -5.28 4.43
N ASN A 55 -27.36 -5.21 3.25
CA ASN A 55 -26.66 -4.82 2.02
C ASN A 55 -26.10 -3.40 2.09
N ILE A 56 -26.85 -2.45 2.67
CA ILE A 56 -26.38 -1.07 2.89
C ILE A 56 -25.15 -1.06 3.81
N MET A 57 -25.16 -1.85 4.89
CA MET A 57 -24.02 -1.97 5.79
C MET A 57 -22.79 -2.51 5.06
N VAL A 58 -22.94 -3.55 4.23
CA VAL A 58 -21.82 -4.10 3.43
C VAL A 58 -21.23 -3.04 2.50
N TYR A 59 -22.09 -2.31 1.79
CA TYR A 59 -21.65 -1.23 0.91
C TYR A 59 -20.87 -0.16 1.67
N ARG A 60 -21.37 0.30 2.83
CA ARG A 60 -20.69 1.29 3.67
C ARG A 60 -19.36 0.78 4.22
N LEU A 61 -19.27 -0.48 4.61
CA LEU A 61 -18.01 -1.07 5.07
C LEU A 61 -16.97 -1.10 3.95
N LYS A 62 -17.39 -1.41 2.72
CA LYS A 62 -16.51 -1.42 1.55
C LYS A 62 -15.98 -0.02 1.25
N ASP A 63 -16.85 0.98 1.26
CA ASP A 63 -16.52 2.39 1.09
C ASP A 63 -15.50 2.85 2.15
N LEU A 64 -15.81 2.61 3.43
CA LEU A 64 -14.91 2.93 4.55
C LEU A 64 -13.56 2.22 4.46
N GLN A 65 -13.50 1.00 3.95
CA GLN A 65 -12.24 0.29 3.76
C GLN A 65 -11.39 0.94 2.66
N THR A 66 -12.01 1.36 1.55
CA THR A 66 -11.33 2.11 0.49
C THR A 66 -10.83 3.46 0.99
N ASP A 67 -11.69 4.22 1.67
CA ASP A 67 -11.32 5.51 2.26
C ASP A 67 -10.18 5.38 3.27
N LEU A 68 -10.24 4.35 4.14
CA LEU A 68 -9.19 4.10 5.12
C LEU A 68 -7.87 3.76 4.43
N ALA A 69 -7.89 2.89 3.42
CA ALA A 69 -6.69 2.52 2.68
C ALA A 69 -6.07 3.73 1.95
N GLU A 70 -6.90 4.63 1.39
CA GLU A 70 -6.45 5.87 0.78
C GLU A 70 -5.84 6.83 1.81
N ALA A 71 -6.51 7.01 2.95
CA ALA A 71 -6.02 7.86 4.03
C ALA A 71 -4.70 7.35 4.64
N GLU A 72 -4.56 6.04 4.84
CA GLU A 72 -3.31 5.41 5.29
C GLU A 72 -2.19 5.62 4.27
N ARG A 73 -2.50 5.47 2.97
CA ARG A 73 -1.53 5.72 1.90
C ARG A 73 -1.10 7.18 1.84
N GLU A 74 -2.04 8.13 1.95
CA GLU A 74 -1.74 9.56 1.97
C GLU A 74 -0.88 9.93 3.20
N ALA A 75 -1.21 9.39 4.37
CA ALA A 75 -0.44 9.61 5.58
C ALA A 75 1.01 9.09 5.45
N ALA A 76 1.18 7.86 4.97
CA ALA A 76 2.50 7.27 4.70
C ALA A 76 3.28 8.08 3.65
N TRP A 77 2.61 8.52 2.59
CA TRP A 77 3.20 9.37 1.56
C TRP A 77 3.71 10.69 2.13
N LYS A 78 2.92 11.35 2.98
CA LYS A 78 3.27 12.60 3.63
C LYS A 78 4.48 12.45 4.55
N GLU A 79 4.53 11.38 5.35
CA GLU A 79 5.66 11.07 6.21
C GLU A 79 6.94 10.85 5.41
N MET A 80 6.87 10.02 4.36
CA MET A 80 8.00 9.79 3.45
C MET A 80 8.46 11.08 2.77
N ALA A 81 7.54 11.92 2.29
CA ALA A 81 7.88 13.20 1.66
C ALA A 81 8.63 14.14 2.63
N GLN A 82 8.22 14.18 3.89
CA GLN A 82 8.94 14.93 4.93
C GLN A 82 10.34 14.36 5.17
N GLN A 83 10.47 13.05 5.26
CA GLN A 83 11.76 12.40 5.42
C GLN A 83 12.69 12.68 4.23
N VAL A 84 12.19 12.56 3.00
CA VAL A 84 12.95 12.90 1.78
C VAL A 84 13.40 14.35 1.80
N ALA A 85 12.53 15.29 2.20
CA ALA A 85 12.93 16.69 2.33
C ALA A 85 14.06 16.88 3.35
N HIS A 86 14.01 16.18 4.48
CA HIS A 86 15.08 16.19 5.49
C HIS A 86 16.37 15.59 4.94
N GLU A 87 16.30 14.42 4.31
CA GLU A 87 17.45 13.72 3.75
C GLU A 87 18.06 14.44 2.56
N ILE A 88 17.30 15.22 1.79
CA ILE A 88 17.84 16.11 0.73
C ILE A 88 18.56 17.31 1.33
N LYS A 89 18.04 17.88 2.42
CA LYS A 89 18.65 19.03 3.10
C LYS A 89 20.01 18.69 3.71
N ASN A 90 20.18 17.45 4.19
CA ASN A 90 21.38 16.95 4.85
C ASN A 90 22.66 17.01 4.00
N PRO A 91 22.68 16.59 2.72
CA PRO A 91 23.82 16.78 1.83
C PRO A 91 23.88 18.21 1.25
N LEU A 92 22.75 18.87 0.96
CA LEU A 92 22.77 20.21 0.37
C LEU A 92 23.41 21.27 1.29
N THR A 93 23.16 21.19 2.60
CA THR A 93 23.67 22.16 3.58
C THR A 93 25.21 22.15 3.67
N PRO A 94 25.89 21.02 3.94
CA PRO A 94 27.34 20.95 3.94
C PRO A 94 27.95 21.21 2.55
N MET A 95 27.34 20.80 1.44
CA MET A 95 27.83 21.21 0.10
C MET A 95 27.89 22.73 -0.04
N LYS A 96 26.81 23.43 0.33
CA LYS A 96 26.74 24.89 0.29
C LYS A 96 27.79 25.52 1.20
N LEU A 97 27.90 25.07 2.45
CA LEU A 97 28.87 25.61 3.41
C LEU A 97 30.31 25.42 2.94
N ASN A 98 30.62 24.25 2.39
CA ASN A 98 31.96 23.96 1.88
C ASN A 98 32.32 24.83 0.66
N LEU A 99 31.36 25.08 -0.24
CA LEU A 99 31.54 26.01 -1.36
C LEU A 99 31.75 27.45 -0.87
N GLN A 100 30.95 27.92 0.10
CA GLN A 100 31.12 29.24 0.72
C GLN A 100 32.46 29.38 1.46
N HIS A 101 32.94 28.29 2.08
CA HIS A 101 34.24 28.26 2.72
C HIS A 101 35.38 28.36 1.70
N LEU A 102 35.28 27.63 0.59
CA LEU A 102 36.23 27.71 -0.51
C LEU A 102 36.27 29.12 -1.12
N GLU A 103 35.11 29.71 -1.41
CA GLU A 103 34.99 31.08 -1.94
C GLU A 103 35.71 32.09 -1.03
N ARG A 104 35.46 32.02 0.29
CA ARG A 104 36.14 32.90 1.25
C ARG A 104 37.66 32.70 1.26
N GLN A 105 38.14 31.46 1.16
CA GLN A 105 39.58 31.15 1.10
C GLN A 105 40.25 31.68 -0.17
N ILE A 106 39.55 31.64 -1.31
CA ILE A 106 40.05 32.19 -2.58
C ILE A 106 40.06 33.72 -2.52
N SER A 107 39.06 34.36 -1.90
CA SER A 107 38.97 35.83 -1.85
C SER A 107 39.90 36.51 -0.85
N HIS A 108 40.39 35.81 0.18
CA HIS A 108 41.13 36.41 1.31
C HIS A 108 42.62 35.99 1.40
N SER A 109 43.18 35.30 0.41
CA SER A 109 44.54 34.73 0.49
C SER A 109 45.34 34.93 -0.81
N ASP A 110 46.65 35.16 -0.70
CA ASP A 110 47.65 34.87 -1.75
C ASP A 110 47.77 33.34 -1.90
N ALA A 111 46.64 32.69 -2.26
CA ALA A 111 46.49 31.25 -2.20
C ALA A 111 47.47 30.59 -3.17
N ASN A 112 48.57 30.06 -2.62
CA ASN A 112 49.53 29.29 -3.38
C ASN A 112 48.81 28.07 -3.98
N LEU A 113 48.85 27.94 -5.31
CA LEU A 113 48.14 26.91 -6.09
C LEU A 113 48.40 25.49 -5.58
N SER A 114 49.57 25.27 -4.97
CA SER A 114 49.98 24.02 -4.33
C SER A 114 49.11 23.60 -3.14
N THR A 115 48.57 24.55 -2.38
CA THR A 115 47.73 24.30 -1.19
C THR A 115 46.24 24.25 -1.50
N LEU A 116 45.81 24.92 -2.58
CA LEU A 116 44.41 25.00 -3.00
C LEU A 116 43.96 23.74 -3.76
N LYS A 117 44.85 23.19 -4.61
CA LYS A 117 44.58 22.01 -5.43
C LYS A 117 44.11 20.77 -4.64
N PRO A 118 44.75 20.36 -3.51
CA PRO A 118 44.27 19.22 -2.73
C PRO A 118 42.92 19.49 -2.05
N LYS A 119 42.67 20.73 -1.58
CA LYS A 119 41.38 21.12 -0.98
C LYS A 119 40.24 21.05 -1.98
N ILE A 120 40.45 21.56 -3.20
CA ILE A 120 39.46 21.48 -4.28
C ILE A 120 39.17 20.03 -4.63
N ARG A 121 40.19 19.17 -4.75
CA ARG A 121 39.98 17.74 -5.03
C ARG A 121 39.13 17.05 -3.96
N SER A 122 39.43 17.28 -2.67
CA SER A 122 38.64 16.72 -1.57
C SER A 122 37.21 17.27 -1.58
N LEU A 123 37.02 18.56 -1.84
CA LEU A 123 35.69 19.17 -1.95
C LEU A 123 34.88 18.55 -3.08
N THR A 124 35.46 18.42 -4.28
CA THR A 124 34.81 17.83 -5.44
C THR A 124 34.41 16.37 -5.17
N ALA A 125 35.29 15.58 -4.55
CA ALA A 125 34.96 14.21 -4.16
C ALA A 125 33.78 14.16 -3.18
N ASN A 126 33.80 14.99 -2.13
CA ASN A 126 32.71 15.07 -1.15
C ASN A 126 31.38 15.52 -1.78
N ILE A 127 31.41 16.43 -2.76
CA ILE A 127 30.20 16.88 -3.47
C ILE A 127 29.64 15.75 -4.35
N ILE A 128 30.50 15.01 -5.05
CA ILE A 128 30.09 13.87 -5.88
C ILE A 128 29.39 12.80 -5.02
N GLU A 129 29.98 12.41 -3.89
CA GLU A 129 29.39 11.43 -2.97
C GLU A 129 28.01 11.90 -2.45
N GLN A 130 27.89 13.18 -2.15
CA GLN A 130 26.61 13.76 -1.69
C GLN A 130 25.56 13.79 -2.80
N ILE A 131 25.93 13.98 -4.07
CA ILE A 131 25.03 13.86 -5.22
C ILE A 131 24.58 12.42 -5.43
N GLU A 132 25.47 11.43 -5.27
CA GLU A 132 25.11 10.02 -5.32
C GLU A 132 24.10 9.65 -4.23
N SER A 133 24.29 10.16 -3.01
CA SER A 133 23.32 10.02 -1.92
C SER A 133 21.95 10.60 -2.28
N LEU A 134 21.91 11.81 -2.84
CA LEU A 134 20.66 12.43 -3.32
C LEU A 134 19.96 11.59 -4.39
N ASN A 135 20.72 11.02 -5.33
CA ASN A 135 20.17 10.14 -6.37
C ASN A 135 19.58 8.86 -5.77
N LYS A 136 20.20 8.29 -4.73
CA LYS A 136 19.66 7.13 -4.02
C LYS A 136 18.32 7.47 -3.35
N ILE A 137 18.25 8.59 -2.63
CA ILE A 137 17.02 9.05 -1.97
C ILE A 137 15.88 9.24 -2.99
N ALA A 138 16.17 9.89 -4.13
CA ALA A 138 15.19 10.08 -5.19
C ALA A 138 14.73 8.76 -5.83
N SER A 139 15.66 7.81 -6.02
CA SER A 139 15.36 6.47 -6.55
C SER A 139 14.47 5.67 -5.60
N ASP A 140 14.78 5.67 -4.30
CA ASP A 140 14.00 4.97 -3.29
C ASP A 140 12.60 5.60 -3.15
N PHE A 141 12.47 6.93 -3.16
CA PHE A 141 11.18 7.62 -3.17
C PHE A 141 10.32 7.28 -4.40
N SER A 142 10.93 7.22 -5.59
CA SER A 142 10.25 6.86 -6.85
C SER A 142 9.60 5.46 -6.80
N LYS A 143 10.22 4.50 -6.13
CA LYS A 143 9.66 3.13 -5.98
C LYS A 143 8.36 3.10 -5.19
N PHE A 144 8.19 3.99 -4.22
CA PHE A 144 6.96 4.10 -3.42
C PHE A 144 5.91 4.99 -4.09
N ALA A 145 6.33 5.92 -4.94
CA ALA A 145 5.46 6.86 -5.66
C ALA A 145 4.68 6.23 -6.80
N LYS A 146 5.19 5.15 -7.40
CA LYS A 146 4.48 4.47 -8.48
C LYS A 146 3.22 3.80 -7.93
N PRO A 147 2.03 4.10 -8.48
CA PRO A 147 0.92 3.18 -8.39
C PRO A 147 1.44 1.84 -8.91
N VAL A 148 1.36 0.79 -8.10
CA VAL A 148 1.38 -0.56 -8.66
C VAL A 148 0.05 -0.67 -9.39
N GLU A 149 0.03 -0.32 -10.67
CA GLU A 149 -1.01 -0.82 -11.57
C GLU A 149 -0.85 -2.34 -11.53
N GLN A 150 -1.66 -2.98 -10.67
CA GLN A 150 -1.74 -4.42 -10.63
C GLN A 150 -2.45 -4.85 -11.91
N GLU A 151 -1.66 -5.07 -12.96
CA GLU A 151 -2.13 -5.81 -14.13
C GLU A 151 -2.34 -7.25 -13.69
N PHE A 152 -3.59 -7.55 -13.32
CA PHE A 152 -4.01 -8.91 -13.02
C PHE A 152 -4.08 -9.68 -14.32
N GLU A 153 -3.02 -10.42 -14.62
CA GLU A 153 -3.00 -11.37 -15.73
C GLU A 153 -3.34 -12.78 -15.25
N PRO A 154 -4.05 -13.60 -16.06
CA PRO A 154 -4.24 -15.01 -15.76
C PRO A 154 -2.88 -15.71 -15.68
N ILE A 155 -2.56 -16.27 -14.52
CA ILE A 155 -1.32 -17.03 -14.29
C ILE A 155 -1.65 -18.52 -14.22
N GLU A 156 -0.87 -19.33 -14.93
CA GLU A 156 -0.85 -20.78 -14.77
C GLU A 156 -0.16 -21.14 -13.45
N MET A 157 -0.95 -21.56 -12.46
CA MET A 157 -0.47 -21.81 -11.10
C MET A 157 0.61 -22.89 -11.06
N ASN A 158 0.53 -23.88 -11.96
CA ASN A 158 1.51 -24.95 -12.03
C ASN A 158 2.89 -24.45 -12.50
N GLU A 159 2.92 -23.52 -13.46
CA GLU A 159 4.18 -22.93 -13.93
C GLU A 159 4.81 -22.06 -12.84
N LEU A 160 4.01 -21.25 -12.13
CA LEU A 160 4.49 -20.41 -11.04
C LEU A 160 5.12 -21.24 -9.91
N VAL A 161 4.44 -22.34 -9.51
CA VAL A 161 4.95 -23.23 -8.46
C VAL A 161 6.23 -23.93 -8.90
N SER A 162 6.35 -24.35 -10.17
CA SER A 162 7.59 -24.93 -10.70
C SER A 162 8.73 -23.93 -10.71
N GLN A 163 8.50 -22.70 -11.17
CA GLN A 163 9.51 -21.64 -11.21
C GLN A 163 10.03 -21.28 -9.81
N ILE A 164 9.15 -21.22 -8.81
CA ILE A 164 9.55 -20.99 -7.41
C ILE A 164 10.34 -22.19 -6.88
N GLY A 165 9.93 -23.41 -7.24
CA GLY A 165 10.65 -24.64 -6.90
C GLY A 165 12.06 -24.67 -7.48
N ASP A 166 12.24 -24.26 -8.73
CA ASP A 166 13.53 -24.21 -9.41
C ASP A 166 14.44 -23.11 -8.85
N LEU A 167 13.88 -21.93 -8.55
CA LEU A 167 14.60 -20.81 -7.94
C LEU A 167 15.24 -21.20 -6.61
N TYR A 168 14.47 -21.83 -5.71
CA TYR A 168 14.96 -22.29 -4.40
C TYR A 168 15.64 -23.67 -4.43
N GLY A 169 15.44 -24.45 -5.49
CA GLY A 169 16.15 -25.70 -5.74
C GLY A 169 17.61 -25.44 -6.13
N SER A 170 17.86 -24.39 -6.91
CA SER A 170 19.20 -23.99 -7.35
C SER A 170 20.11 -23.45 -6.24
N GLU A 171 19.53 -22.99 -5.12
CA GLU A 171 20.26 -22.51 -3.94
C GLU A 171 20.81 -23.64 -3.04
N ARG A 172 20.48 -24.90 -3.32
CA ARG A 172 20.94 -26.07 -2.54
C ARG A 172 22.16 -26.79 -3.12
N ASP A 173 22.66 -26.38 -4.27
CA ASP A 173 23.81 -27.00 -4.96
C ASP A 173 25.12 -26.18 -4.87
N ILE A 174 25.26 -25.26 -3.88
CA ILE A 174 26.50 -24.53 -3.57
C ILE A 174 26.96 -24.80 -2.13
#